data_AF-A0A7Y2MPM5-F1
#
_entry.id   AF-A0A7Y2MPM5-F1
#
_cell.length_a   1.000
_cell.length_b   1.000
_cell.length_c   1.000
_cell.angle_alpha   90.00
_cell.angle_beta   90.00
_cell.angle_gamma   90.00
#
_symmetry.space_group_name_H-M   'P 1'
#
loop_
_entity.id
_entity.type
_entity.pdbx_description
1 polymer ?
#
loop_
_entity_poly.entity_id
_entity_poly.type
_entity_poly.pdbx_seq_one_letter_code
_entity_poly.pdbx_strand_id
1 'polypeptide(L)'
;MSLEVITKPSVKIDPGLLDKIKSQIQEQGQVVLHFLYYTPYYSYGSKIRIWPTSYLYDLHSSHRSEMVHCENITLYPDWQDCPPGSMNYFTLVFSGLPKNCTIFDFVEECDNEGGSFTLRNIKRNKTDVYFISIM
;
A
#
# COMPACT_ATOMS: atom_id res chain seq x y z
N MET A 1 49.07 20.02 16.36
CA MET A 1 47.83 19.23 16.27
C MET A 1 47.83 18.57 14.92
N SER A 2 47.93 17.24 14.87
CA SER A 2 47.86 16.45 13.64
C SER A 2 46.39 16.21 13.29
N LEU A 3 46.03 16.45 12.03
CA LEU A 3 44.70 16.19 11.48
C LEU A 3 44.79 14.94 10.61
N GLU A 4 43.95 13.96 10.89
CA GLU A 4 43.86 12.71 10.12
C GLU A 4 42.53 12.62 9.37
N VAL A 5 42.59 12.10 8.16
CA VAL A 5 41.42 11.87 7.30
C VAL A 5 40.85 10.48 7.61
N ILE A 6 39.67 10.45 8.24
CA ILE A 6 38.93 9.21 8.48
C ILE A 6 38.21 8.81 7.17
N THR A 7 38.69 7.76 6.52
CA THR A 7 38.16 7.28 5.23
C THR A 7 36.95 6.37 5.36
N LYS A 8 36.65 5.89 6.57
CA LYS A 8 35.48 5.04 6.85
C LYS A 8 35.02 5.27 8.30
N PRO A 9 34.11 6.22 8.54
CA PRO A 9 33.61 6.46 9.89
C PRO A 9 32.91 5.20 10.38
N SER A 10 33.33 4.66 11.54
CA SER A 10 32.63 3.56 12.19
C SER A 10 31.39 4.12 12.87
N VAL A 11 30.24 3.97 12.22
CA VAL A 11 28.96 4.36 12.84
C VAL A 11 28.67 3.32 13.94
N LYS A 12 28.84 3.72 15.20
CA LYS A 12 28.33 2.96 16.34
C LYS A 12 26.82 3.16 16.39
N ILE A 13 26.09 2.31 15.70
CA ILE A 13 24.63 2.28 15.75
C ILE A 13 24.23 1.59 17.06
N ASP A 14 23.28 2.17 17.79
CA ASP A 14 22.69 1.53 18.96
C ASP A 14 22.16 0.13 18.59
N PRO A 15 22.51 -0.94 19.32
CA PRO A 15 22.07 -2.30 19.00
C PRO A 15 20.54 -2.43 18.93
N GLY A 16 19.81 -1.74 19.82
CA GLY A 16 18.35 -1.75 19.81
C GLY A 16 17.74 -1.03 18.60
N LEU A 17 18.38 0.04 18.14
CA LEU A 17 18.02 0.70 16.88
C LEU A 17 18.33 -0.19 15.66
N LEU A 18 19.48 -0.86 15.66
CA LEU A 18 19.86 -1.79 14.60
C LEU A 18 18.89 -2.98 14.52
N ASP A 19 18.47 -3.53 15.66
CA ASP A 19 17.50 -4.62 15.70
C ASP A 19 16.11 -4.18 15.25
N LYS A 20 15.69 -2.95 15.61
CA LYS A 20 14.48 -2.33 15.05
C LYS A 20 14.57 -2.17 13.54
N ILE A 21 15.67 -1.63 13.02
CA ILE A 21 15.87 -1.46 11.57
C ILE A 21 15.88 -2.83 10.89
N LYS A 22 16.57 -3.83 11.44
CA LYS A 22 16.57 -5.21 10.91
C LYS A 22 15.19 -5.85 10.92
N SER A 23 14.39 -5.61 11.97
CA SER A 23 12.99 -6.07 12.02
C SER A 23 12.10 -5.36 11.00
N GLN A 24 12.53 -4.18 10.53
CA GLN A 24 11.88 -3.42 9.45
C GLN A 24 12.43 -3.76 8.05
N ILE A 25 13.56 -4.49 7.95
CA ILE A 25 14.02 -5.06 6.68
C ILE A 25 13.02 -6.17 6.34
N GLN A 26 12.01 -5.81 5.54
CA GLN A 26 11.14 -6.80 4.91
C GLN A 26 11.99 -7.59 3.92
N GLU A 27 12.42 -8.79 4.30
CA GLU A 27 13.04 -9.77 3.39
C GLU A 27 12.06 -10.31 2.32
N GLN A 28 10.89 -9.68 2.15
CA GLN A 28 9.79 -10.10 1.29
C GLN A 28 9.34 -8.91 0.44
N GLY A 29 9.25 -9.09 -0.88
CA GLY A 29 8.97 -8.03 -1.85
C GLY A 29 7.63 -7.33 -1.60
N GLN A 30 7.51 -6.07 -2.03
CA GLN A 30 6.29 -5.27 -1.87
C GLN A 30 5.22 -5.70 -2.87
N VAL A 31 3.95 -5.56 -2.49
CA VAL A 31 2.82 -5.71 -3.40
C VAL A 31 2.30 -4.32 -3.78
N VAL A 32 2.18 -4.04 -5.08
CA VAL A 32 1.79 -2.73 -5.60
C VAL A 32 0.46 -2.85 -6.34
N LEU A 33 -0.52 -2.08 -5.88
CA LEU A 33 -1.83 -1.95 -6.52
C LEU A 33 -1.96 -0.55 -7.13
N HIS A 34 -1.94 -0.48 -8.47
CA HIS A 34 -2.26 0.73 -9.21
C HIS A 34 -3.74 0.77 -9.52
N PHE A 35 -4.40 1.85 -9.14
CA PHE A 35 -5.82 2.08 -9.38
C PHE A 35 -6.02 3.18 -10.42
N LEU A 36 -6.97 2.93 -11.31
CA LEU A 36 -7.55 3.89 -12.22
C LEU A 36 -9.04 4.01 -11.89
N TYR A 37 -9.42 5.15 -11.32
CA TYR A 37 -10.79 5.45 -10.94
C TYR A 37 -11.41 6.43 -11.95
N TYR A 38 -12.40 5.96 -12.70
CA TYR A 38 -13.13 6.76 -13.67
C TYR A 38 -14.43 7.29 -13.06
N THR A 39 -14.65 8.60 -13.19
CA THR A 39 -15.91 9.23 -12.80
C THR A 39 -16.70 9.59 -14.07
N PRO A 40 -17.85 8.96 -14.35
CA PRO A 40 -18.61 9.23 -15.57
C PRO A 40 -19.03 10.70 -15.72
N TYR A 41 -19.01 11.22 -16.95
CA TYR A 41 -19.40 12.61 -17.25
C TYR A 41 -20.84 12.95 -16.83
N TYR A 42 -21.74 11.98 -16.91
CA TYR A 42 -23.16 12.14 -16.54
C TYR A 42 -23.42 11.96 -15.03
N SER A 43 -22.39 11.82 -14.22
CA SER A 43 -22.51 11.72 -12.75
C SER A 43 -22.42 13.10 -12.09
N TYR A 44 -22.80 13.19 -10.81
CA TYR A 44 -22.60 14.40 -9.99
C TYR A 44 -21.16 14.56 -9.49
N GLY A 45 -20.21 13.77 -10.01
CA GLY A 45 -18.88 13.62 -9.46
C GLY A 45 -18.87 12.55 -8.36
N SER A 46 -17.68 12.26 -7.84
CA SER A 46 -17.50 11.41 -6.68
C SER A 46 -16.41 11.96 -5.78
N LYS A 47 -16.26 11.38 -4.59
CA LYS A 47 -15.12 11.62 -3.71
C LYS A 47 -14.49 10.28 -3.40
N ILE A 48 -13.16 10.25 -3.36
CA ILE A 48 -12.39 9.06 -2.98
C ILE A 48 -11.47 9.40 -1.82
N ARG A 49 -11.11 8.38 -1.05
CA ARG A 49 -10.06 8.38 -0.03
C ARG A 49 -9.72 6.93 0.27
N ILE A 50 -8.65 6.69 1.02
CA ILE A 50 -8.29 5.35 1.50
C ILE A 50 -8.11 5.35 3.02
N TRP A 51 -8.59 4.32 3.71
CA TRP A 51 -8.34 4.15 5.13
C TRP A 51 -6.94 3.57 5.37
N PRO A 52 -6.21 4.03 6.41
CA PRO A 52 -4.98 3.38 6.85
C PRO A 52 -5.18 1.89 7.19
N THR A 53 -6.39 1.51 7.60
CA THR A 53 -6.86 0.15 7.85
C THR A 53 -7.19 -0.58 6.55
N SER A 54 -6.26 -0.55 5.59
CA SER A 54 -6.37 -1.26 4.32
C SER A 54 -5.33 -2.38 4.27
N TYR A 55 -5.74 -3.57 3.84
CA TYR A 55 -4.91 -4.76 3.95
C TYR A 55 -5.02 -5.70 2.77
N LEU A 56 -3.99 -6.55 2.61
CA LEU A 56 -4.07 -7.75 1.78
C LEU A 56 -4.19 -8.99 2.66
N TYR A 57 -5.17 -9.84 2.37
CA TYR A 57 -5.46 -11.07 3.09
C TYR A 57 -5.09 -12.28 2.23
N ASP A 58 -4.11 -13.07 2.65
CA ASP A 58 -3.83 -14.36 2.02
C ASP A 58 -4.98 -15.33 2.30
N LEU A 59 -5.58 -15.92 1.26
CA LEU A 59 -6.72 -16.84 1.45
C LEU A 59 -6.30 -18.24 1.92
N HIS A 60 -4.99 -18.52 1.98
CA HIS A 60 -4.45 -19.81 2.42
C HIS A 60 -3.77 -19.76 3.78
N SER A 61 -3.69 -18.60 4.43
CA SER A 61 -3.09 -18.45 5.75
C SER A 61 -3.78 -17.36 6.56
N SER A 62 -3.37 -17.16 7.81
CA SER A 62 -3.79 -16.02 8.62
C SER A 62 -2.93 -14.77 8.37
N HIS A 63 -2.09 -14.77 7.33
CA HIS A 63 -1.21 -13.63 7.05
C HIS A 63 -2.00 -12.46 6.48
N ARG A 64 -1.68 -11.28 7.00
CA ARG A 64 -2.18 -9.99 6.55
C ARG A 64 -1.01 -9.10 6.18
N SER A 65 -1.07 -8.47 5.01
CA SER A 65 -0.10 -7.47 4.60
C SER A 65 -0.64 -6.06 4.84
N GLU A 66 0.19 -5.23 5.46
CA GLU A 66 -0.10 -3.85 5.84
C GLU A 66 0.17 -2.89 4.69
N MET A 67 -0.64 -1.84 4.55
CA MET A 67 -0.31 -0.73 3.65
C MET A 67 0.87 0.06 4.22
N VAL A 68 1.95 0.15 3.45
CA VAL A 68 3.19 0.85 3.84
C VAL A 68 3.35 2.20 3.17
N HIS A 69 2.69 2.43 2.04
CA HIS A 69 2.67 3.71 1.33
C HIS A 69 1.41 3.87 0.49
N CYS A 70 0.94 5.09 0.32
CA CYS A 70 -0.08 5.46 -0.66
C CYS A 70 0.36 6.71 -1.42
N GLU A 71 0.08 6.74 -2.72
CA GLU A 71 0.46 7.83 -3.62
C GLU A 71 -0.77 8.34 -4.36
N ASN A 72 -0.92 9.67 -4.42
CA ASN A 72 -1.97 10.37 -5.16
C ASN A 72 -3.43 10.03 -4.77
N ILE A 73 -3.64 9.71 -3.49
CA ILE A 73 -4.96 9.57 -2.84
C ILE A 73 -4.89 10.13 -1.42
N THR A 74 -5.98 10.72 -0.93
CA THR A 74 -6.06 11.20 0.46
C THR A 74 -6.36 10.06 1.43
N LEU A 75 -5.80 10.13 2.63
CA LEU A 75 -6.13 9.23 3.72
C LEU A 75 -7.36 9.73 4.49
N TYR A 76 -8.13 8.81 5.06
CA TYR A 76 -9.15 9.15 6.06
C TYR A 76 -8.57 10.07 7.15
N PRO A 77 -9.27 11.14 7.57
CA PRO A 77 -10.67 11.47 7.27
C PRO A 77 -10.89 12.28 5.99
N ASP A 78 -9.82 12.75 5.35
CA ASP A 78 -9.90 13.71 4.26
C ASP A 78 -10.34 13.07 2.94
N TRP A 79 -11.17 13.81 2.20
CA TRP A 79 -11.72 13.37 0.92
C TRP A 79 -11.05 14.10 -0.24
N GLN A 80 -10.74 13.36 -1.30
CA GLN A 80 -10.31 13.89 -2.58
C GLN A 80 -11.52 13.97 -3.53
N ASP A 81 -11.71 15.14 -4.14
CA ASP A 81 -12.74 15.33 -5.16
C ASP A 81 -12.36 14.68 -6.49
N CYS A 82 -13.31 13.95 -7.08
CA CYS A 82 -13.24 13.37 -8.41
C CYS A 82 -14.35 13.98 -9.27
N PRO A 83 -14.07 15.06 -10.02
CA PRO A 83 -15.06 15.73 -10.86
C PRO A 83 -15.67 14.81 -11.94
N PRO A 84 -16.88 15.11 -12.46
CA PRO A 84 -17.44 14.39 -13.60
C PRO A 84 -16.49 14.37 -14.80
N GLY A 85 -16.34 13.20 -15.44
CA GLY A 85 -15.46 13.00 -16.58
C GLY A 85 -13.97 12.88 -16.22
N SER A 86 -13.60 12.84 -14.94
CA SER A 86 -12.21 12.70 -14.52
C SER A 86 -11.72 11.25 -14.51
N MET A 87 -10.41 11.09 -14.70
CA MET A 87 -9.67 9.86 -14.44
C MET A 87 -8.67 10.13 -13.32
N ASN A 88 -8.85 9.47 -12.19
CA ASN A 88 -7.99 9.61 -11.02
C ASN A 88 -7.12 8.36 -10.90
N TYR A 89 -5.81 8.56 -10.75
CA TYR A 89 -4.84 7.49 -10.65
C TYR A 89 -4.22 7.52 -9.27
N PHE A 90 -4.20 6.39 -8.57
CA PHE A 90 -3.52 6.30 -7.27
C PHE A 90 -2.86 4.95 -7.11
N THR A 91 -1.89 4.88 -6.20
CA THR A 91 -1.12 3.65 -5.96
C THR A 91 -1.11 3.34 -4.48
N LEU A 92 -1.38 2.09 -4.13
CA LEU A 92 -1.23 1.56 -2.79
C LEU A 92 -0.10 0.54 -2.78
N VAL A 93 0.82 0.65 -1.83
CA VAL A 93 1.95 -0.25 -1.65
C VAL A 93 1.80 -0.97 -0.32
N PHE A 94 1.91 -2.29 -0.35
CA PHE A 94 1.77 -3.15 0.82
C PHE A 94 3.07 -3.88 1.12
N SER A 95 3.20 -4.31 2.38
CA SER A 95 4.20 -5.31 2.77
C SER A 95 4.04 -6.61 1.97
N GLY A 96 5.07 -7.46 1.99
CA GLY A 96 5.05 -8.68 1.20
C GLY A 96 4.04 -9.73 1.66
N LEU A 97 3.54 -10.49 0.67
CA LEU A 97 2.75 -11.70 0.88
C LEU A 97 3.66 -12.93 1.07
N PRO A 98 3.24 -13.94 1.85
CA PRO A 98 3.99 -15.16 2.09
C PRO A 98 4.38 -15.84 0.78
N LYS A 99 5.55 -16.48 0.71
CA LYS A 99 6.06 -17.08 -0.55
C LYS A 99 5.11 -18.10 -1.20
N ASN A 100 4.27 -18.75 -0.40
CA ASN A 100 3.29 -19.75 -0.83
C ASN A 100 1.89 -19.18 -1.14
N CYS A 101 1.67 -17.88 -0.95
CA CYS A 101 0.41 -17.23 -1.30
C CYS A 101 0.20 -17.30 -2.82
N THR A 102 -0.94 -17.82 -3.24
CA THR A 102 -1.36 -17.94 -4.65
C THR A 102 -2.59 -17.11 -4.96
N ILE A 103 -3.36 -16.73 -3.94
CA ILE A 103 -4.56 -15.93 -4.05
C ILE A 103 -4.74 -15.09 -2.78
N PHE A 104 -5.16 -13.85 -2.94
CA PHE A 104 -5.38 -12.93 -1.83
C PHE A 104 -6.55 -11.99 -2.12
N ASP A 105 -7.09 -11.40 -1.05
CA ASP A 105 -8.08 -10.33 -1.11
C ASP A 105 -7.41 -9.00 -0.77
N PHE A 106 -7.87 -7.92 -1.37
CA PHE A 106 -7.64 -6.55 -0.90
C PHE A 106 -8.92 -6.05 -0.24
N VAL A 107 -8.81 -5.57 1.00
CA VAL A 107 -9.94 -5.07 1.78
C VAL A 107 -9.54 -3.79 2.49
N GLU A 108 -10.29 -2.73 2.22
CA GLU A 108 -10.33 -1.53 3.05
C GLU A 108 -11.33 -1.73 4.19
N GLU A 109 -10.84 -1.80 5.43
CA GLU A 109 -11.66 -1.94 6.61
C GLU A 109 -12.09 -0.56 7.11
N CYS A 110 -13.31 -0.15 6.74
CA CYS A 110 -13.93 1.09 7.21
C CYS A 110 -14.77 0.84 8.47
N ASP A 111 -14.72 1.75 9.44
CA ASP A 111 -15.55 1.68 10.66
C ASP A 111 -17.01 2.08 10.37
N ASN A 112 -17.77 1.16 9.76
CA ASN A 112 -19.21 1.28 9.41
C ASN A 112 -19.57 2.39 8.39
N GLU A 113 -18.59 3.06 7.79
CA GLU A 113 -18.84 3.98 6.67
C GLU A 113 -18.86 3.24 5.33
N GLY A 114 -19.81 3.58 4.46
CA GLY A 114 -19.90 3.01 3.12
C GLY A 114 -18.79 3.50 2.18
N GLY A 115 -18.62 2.83 1.04
CA GLY A 115 -17.65 3.22 0.02
C GLY A 115 -16.26 2.58 0.13
N SER A 116 -16.12 1.55 0.98
CA SER A 116 -14.88 0.76 1.09
C SER A 116 -14.50 0.08 -0.22
N PHE A 117 -13.23 0.14 -0.60
CA PHE A 117 -12.70 -0.66 -1.69
C PHE A 117 -12.50 -2.12 -1.24
N THR A 118 -13.00 -3.07 -2.04
CA THR A 118 -12.78 -4.50 -1.79
C THR A 118 -12.62 -5.22 -3.12
N LEU A 119 -11.54 -5.99 -3.25
CA LEU A 119 -11.28 -6.85 -4.39
C LEU A 119 -10.96 -8.25 -3.87
N ARG A 120 -11.74 -9.24 -4.31
CA ARG A 120 -11.59 -10.61 -3.82
C ARG A 120 -10.98 -11.52 -4.87
N ASN A 121 -10.32 -12.57 -4.40
CA ASN A 121 -9.78 -13.66 -5.19
C ASN A 121 -8.74 -13.20 -6.23
N ILE A 122 -7.89 -12.24 -5.87
CA ILE A 122 -6.80 -11.76 -6.72
C ILE A 122 -5.76 -12.88 -6.83
N LYS A 123 -5.57 -13.42 -8.03
CA LYS A 123 -4.54 -14.43 -8.29
C LYS A 123 -3.16 -13.79 -8.23
N ARG A 124 -2.26 -14.36 -7.42
CA ARG A 124 -0.90 -13.86 -7.30
C ARG A 124 -0.14 -14.02 -8.62
N ASN A 125 0.57 -12.98 -9.06
CA ASN A 125 1.41 -13.00 -10.25
C ASN A 125 2.89 -12.96 -9.84
N LYS A 126 3.81 -13.03 -10.82
CA LYS A 126 5.26 -13.08 -10.52
C LYS A 126 5.87 -11.72 -10.14
N THR A 127 5.17 -10.62 -10.42
CA THR A 127 5.69 -9.27 -10.22
C THR A 127 5.16 -8.61 -8.96
N ASP A 128 4.09 -9.15 -8.37
CA ASP A 128 3.33 -8.53 -7.29
C ASP A 128 2.86 -7.09 -7.62
N VAL A 129 2.69 -6.81 -8.92
CA VAL A 129 2.16 -5.52 -9.44
C VAL A 129 0.85 -5.77 -10.15
N TYR A 130 -0.16 -4.95 -9.82
CA TYR A 130 -1.52 -5.08 -10.31
C TYR A 130 -2.05 -3.74 -10.78
N PHE A 131 -2.88 -3.78 -11.82
CA PHE A 131 -3.58 -2.61 -12.36
C PHE A 131 -5.07 -2.88 -12.27
N ILE A 132 -5.79 -1.98 -11.60
CA ILE A 132 -7.21 -2.11 -11.26
C ILE A 132 -7.93 -0.93 -11.87
N SER A 133 -9.00 -1.20 -12.61
CA SER A 133 -9.90 -0.18 -13.14
C SER A 133 -11.21 -0.19 -12.35
N ILE A 134 -11.64 0.99 -11.91
CA ILE A 134 -12.92 1.23 -11.25
C ILE A 134 -13.71 2.16 -12.18
N MET A 135 -14.87 1.70 -12.65
CA MET A 135 -15.72 2.40 -13.62
C MET A 135 -17.10 2.71 -13.05
#